data_AF-A0A1W9YPS1-F1
#
_entry.id   AF-A0A1W9YPS1-F1
#
_cell.length_a   1.000
_cell.length_b   1.000
_cell.length_c   1.000
_cell.angle_alpha   90.00
_cell.angle_beta   90.00
_cell.angle_gamma   90.00
#
_symmetry.space_group_name_H-M   'P 1'
#
loop_
_entity.id
_entity.type
_entity.pdbx_description
1 polymer ?
#
loop_
_entity_poly.entity_id
_entity_poly.type
_entity_poly.pdbx_seq_one_letter_code
_entity_poly.pdbx_strand_id
1 'polypeptide(L)'
;MPPPTDVFAADAADAVSDRLLGLYAEAAEVIGQRNALDGRLVEIVAEIDGGDGPSLWGDTGCRSLPELVAWRFGMSPRNAQVMVAIAQRIEVFPRLAESLRAGQLSVDQFGVIAEHAADGSDDHYAELATTATVTQLRTAVKQEPRPDPEPAPEPKRSFSRIEQDGYTSYRIRLPKLEAAKFDAALDARKDGLIAQWRRDRDAQAGRDAAQTPEVRIEDQVSVPTDPAPPFPDNVDAFMSVIEAGWDAEAAARPHGAHTTVVVHYDIEKASAALHLGPVLSDADRQFLLCDATCEVWLQRHGVPMGSGRATRTISRRLRRALEHRDPTCVVPGCGATRGLHAHHLVHWEHGGPTELWNLVLLCPFHHRLHHKGEITLTGPADALTVTDSQGRTLTSASLARPPTGPPPHVAPCRGPSGEKAHWWWYTPFEPKAPPAADN
;
A
#
# COMPACT_ATOMS: atom_id res chain seq x y z
N MET A 1 69.55 13.11 35.98
CA MET A 1 69.18 12.29 34.80
C MET A 1 68.00 13.00 34.15
N PRO A 2 68.11 13.53 32.92
CA PRO A 2 66.95 14.08 32.23
C PRO A 2 65.96 12.93 31.92
N PRO A 3 64.65 13.18 31.82
CA PRO A 3 63.71 12.15 31.37
C PRO A 3 64.09 11.73 29.94
N PRO A 4 63.88 10.45 29.57
CA PRO A 4 64.13 10.01 28.21
C PRO A 4 63.21 10.78 27.25
N THR A 5 63.80 11.55 26.34
CA THR A 5 63.12 12.06 25.16
C THR A 5 62.75 10.88 24.29
N ASP A 6 61.46 10.53 24.29
CA ASP A 6 60.92 9.42 23.50
C ASP A 6 60.76 9.88 22.05
N VAL A 7 61.84 9.77 21.28
CA VAL A 7 61.89 10.15 19.85
C VAL A 7 60.93 9.30 19.00
N PHE A 8 60.44 8.17 19.52
CA PHE A 8 59.58 7.24 18.79
C PHE A 8 58.06 7.51 18.92
N ALA A 9 57.63 8.35 19.87
CA ALA A 9 56.20 8.61 20.09
C ALA A 9 55.62 9.66 19.14
N ALA A 10 56.41 10.67 18.74
CA ALA A 10 56.00 11.71 17.79
C ALA A 10 55.91 11.15 16.36
N ASP A 11 56.96 10.45 15.89
CA ASP A 11 57.00 9.85 14.54
C ASP A 11 55.89 8.80 14.33
N ALA A 12 55.53 8.05 15.37
CA ALA A 12 54.43 7.08 15.31
C ALA A 12 53.05 7.76 15.31
N ALA A 13 52.88 8.87 16.04
CA ALA A 13 51.65 9.67 16.01
C ALA A 13 51.47 10.37 14.65
N ASP A 14 52.55 10.88 14.07
CA ASP A 14 52.56 11.50 12.74
C ASP A 14 52.27 10.45 11.65
N ALA A 15 52.83 9.25 11.74
CA ALA A 15 52.52 8.16 10.82
C ALA A 15 51.06 7.65 10.92
N VAL A 16 50.50 7.59 12.13
CA VAL A 16 49.08 7.26 12.35
C VAL A 16 48.18 8.37 11.79
N SER A 17 48.57 9.64 11.96
CA SER A 17 47.89 10.80 11.39
C SER A 17 47.90 10.76 9.86
N ASP A 18 49.04 10.48 9.23
CA ASP A 18 49.19 10.36 7.78
C ASP A 18 48.37 9.20 7.20
N ARG A 19 48.36 8.05 7.89
CA ARG A 19 47.54 6.91 7.48
C ARG A 19 46.05 7.23 7.57
N LEU A 20 45.64 7.92 8.64
CA LEU A 20 44.26 8.36 8.82
C LEU A 20 43.84 9.36 7.74
N LEU A 21 44.69 10.34 7.43
CA LEU A 21 44.47 11.31 6.34
C LEU A 21 44.35 10.60 4.98
N GLY A 22 45.17 9.59 4.72
CA GLY A 22 45.05 8.75 3.54
C GLY A 22 43.72 8.02 3.46
N LEU A 23 43.28 7.41 4.57
CA LEU A 23 41.97 6.74 4.65
C LEU A 23 40.80 7.71 4.49
N TYR A 24 40.92 8.95 4.98
CA TYR A 24 39.90 9.98 4.75
C TYR A 24 39.81 10.40 3.29
N ALA A 25 40.94 10.50 2.58
CA ALA A 25 40.93 10.80 1.16
C ALA A 25 40.24 9.69 0.34
N GLU A 26 40.56 8.42 0.64
CA GLU A 26 39.92 7.25 0.02
C GLU A 26 38.42 7.19 0.35
N ALA A 27 38.06 7.40 1.62
CA ALA A 27 36.66 7.46 2.04
C ALA A 27 35.92 8.59 1.34
N ALA A 28 36.53 9.77 1.17
CA ALA A 28 35.91 10.90 0.49
C ALA A 28 35.60 10.60 -0.99
N GLU A 29 36.50 9.89 -1.68
CA GLU A 29 36.26 9.46 -3.06
C GLU A 29 35.06 8.50 -3.14
N VAL A 30 35.06 7.46 -2.30
CA VAL A 30 33.99 6.45 -2.27
C VAL A 30 32.65 7.07 -1.84
N ILE A 31 32.66 7.98 -0.87
CA ILE A 31 31.46 8.71 -0.42
C ILE A 31 30.93 9.59 -1.56
N GLY A 32 31.80 10.28 -2.30
CA GLY A 32 31.38 11.07 -3.46
C GLY A 32 30.65 10.21 -4.49
N GLN A 33 31.23 9.07 -4.85
CA GLN A 33 30.62 8.12 -5.79
C GLN A 33 29.29 7.57 -5.25
N ARG A 34 29.24 7.19 -3.97
CA ARG A 34 28.01 6.72 -3.32
C ARG A 34 26.93 7.78 -3.34
N ASN A 35 27.23 9.01 -2.97
CA ASN A 35 26.27 10.12 -2.96
C ASN A 35 25.70 10.37 -4.35
N ALA A 36 26.53 10.33 -5.40
CA ALA A 36 26.08 10.49 -6.78
C ALA A 36 25.17 9.33 -7.23
N LEU A 37 25.49 8.08 -6.83
CA LEU A 37 24.64 6.92 -7.07
C LEU A 37 23.31 7.03 -6.31
N ASP A 38 23.35 7.46 -5.05
CA ASP A 38 22.16 7.72 -4.26
C ASP A 38 21.30 8.83 -4.89
N GLY A 39 21.92 9.88 -5.46
CA GLY A 39 21.25 10.89 -6.26
C GLY A 39 20.53 10.31 -7.47
N ARG A 40 21.20 9.40 -8.20
CA ARG A 40 20.57 8.69 -9.32
C ARG A 40 19.40 7.81 -8.86
N LEU A 41 19.50 7.17 -7.70
CA LEU A 41 18.38 6.41 -7.12
C LEU A 41 17.20 7.32 -6.80
N VAL A 42 17.43 8.49 -6.21
CA VAL A 42 16.37 9.49 -5.94
C VAL A 42 15.68 9.92 -7.23
N GLU A 43 16.42 10.19 -8.31
CA GLU A 43 15.83 10.52 -9.62
C GLU A 43 14.95 9.40 -10.17
N ILE A 44 15.39 8.14 -10.04
CA ILE A 44 14.59 6.97 -10.43
C ILE A 44 13.33 6.90 -9.58
N VAL A 45 13.41 7.17 -8.28
CA VAL A 45 12.22 7.23 -7.41
C VAL A 45 11.27 8.34 -7.84
N ALA A 46 11.78 9.52 -8.21
CA ALA A 46 10.97 10.63 -8.70
C ALA A 46 10.26 10.28 -10.03
N GLU A 47 10.97 9.61 -10.95
CA GLU A 47 10.37 9.10 -12.20
C GLU A 47 9.29 8.03 -11.93
N ILE A 48 9.51 7.15 -10.96
CA ILE A 48 8.50 6.17 -10.54
C ILE A 48 7.28 6.85 -9.93
N ASP A 49 7.46 7.90 -9.11
CA ASP A 49 6.36 8.63 -8.46
C ASP A 49 5.49 9.36 -9.49
N GLY A 50 6.08 9.89 -10.56
CA GLY A 50 5.37 10.57 -11.64
C GLY A 50 4.93 12.01 -11.31
N GLY A 51 5.09 12.47 -10.07
CA GLY A 51 4.73 13.82 -9.63
C GLY A 51 3.24 14.12 -9.87
N ASP A 52 2.96 15.19 -10.62
CA ASP A 52 1.59 15.55 -11.07
C ASP A 52 1.08 14.68 -12.23
N GLY A 53 1.95 13.85 -12.82
CA GLY A 53 1.63 12.88 -13.86
C GLY A 53 1.17 11.52 -13.31
N PRO A 54 0.89 10.54 -14.20
CA PRO A 54 0.56 9.19 -13.79
C PRO A 54 1.77 8.51 -13.17
N SER A 55 1.62 8.01 -11.94
CA SER A 55 2.68 7.24 -11.28
C SER A 55 2.88 5.88 -11.95
N LEU A 56 4.13 5.43 -12.03
CA LEU A 56 4.48 4.14 -12.65
C LEU A 56 4.29 2.96 -11.69
N TRP A 57 4.03 3.23 -10.40
CA TRP A 57 3.95 2.21 -9.37
C TRP A 57 2.53 1.76 -9.01
N GLY A 58 1.48 2.42 -9.51
CA GLY A 58 0.09 2.14 -9.16
C GLY A 58 -0.34 0.68 -9.35
N ASP A 59 0.29 -0.01 -10.31
CA ASP A 59 -0.04 -1.38 -10.71
C ASP A 59 0.80 -2.46 -10.00
N THR A 60 1.72 -2.06 -9.13
CA THR A 60 2.65 -2.97 -8.44
C THR A 60 2.03 -3.70 -7.25
N GLY A 61 0.87 -3.23 -6.77
CA GLY A 61 0.19 -3.75 -5.57
C GLY A 61 0.79 -3.28 -4.23
N CYS A 62 1.83 -2.45 -4.24
CA CYS A 62 2.34 -1.77 -3.05
C CYS A 62 1.30 -0.75 -2.54
N ARG A 63 1.22 -0.53 -1.22
CA ARG A 63 0.25 0.40 -0.61
C ARG A 63 0.75 1.84 -0.57
N SER A 64 2.05 2.04 -0.76
CA SER A 64 2.70 3.35 -0.79
C SER A 64 4.02 3.26 -1.55
N LEU A 65 4.49 4.39 -2.11
CA LEU A 65 5.80 4.46 -2.76
C LEU A 65 6.96 4.09 -1.82
N PRO A 66 7.01 4.52 -0.54
CA PRO A 66 8.04 4.05 0.40
C PRO A 66 8.05 2.53 0.59
N GLU A 67 6.90 1.86 0.55
CA GLU A 67 6.83 0.39 0.62
C GLU A 67 7.45 -0.27 -0.62
N LEU A 68 7.18 0.28 -1.81
CA LEU A 68 7.82 -0.18 -3.04
C LEU A 68 9.33 0.02 -2.98
N VAL A 69 9.79 1.21 -2.58
CA VAL A 69 11.22 1.53 -2.52
C VAL A 69 11.92 0.62 -1.51
N ALA A 70 11.38 0.48 -0.30
CA ALA A 70 11.95 -0.41 0.72
C ALA A 70 12.11 -1.85 0.20
N TRP A 71 11.07 -2.39 -0.46
CA TRP A 71 11.10 -3.73 -1.02
C TRP A 71 12.06 -3.87 -2.22
N ARG A 72 11.91 -3.03 -3.24
CA ARG A 72 12.62 -3.17 -4.52
C ARG A 72 14.07 -2.74 -4.45
N PHE A 73 14.39 -1.76 -3.61
CA PHE A 73 15.73 -1.22 -3.47
C PHE A 73 16.47 -1.90 -2.29
N GLY A 74 15.79 -2.75 -1.52
CA GLY A 74 16.38 -3.48 -0.40
C GLY A 74 16.80 -2.58 0.76
N MET A 75 16.03 -1.50 1.00
CA MET A 75 16.36 -0.49 2.00
C MET A 75 15.47 -0.60 3.24
N SER A 76 15.92 -0.01 4.36
CA SER A 76 15.07 0.10 5.55
C SER A 76 13.85 0.99 5.27
N PRO A 77 12.72 0.80 5.97
CA PRO A 77 11.55 1.66 5.80
C PRO A 77 11.85 3.15 6.01
N ARG A 78 12.76 3.48 6.93
CA ARG A 78 13.16 4.87 7.19
C ARG A 78 13.95 5.46 6.02
N ASN A 79 14.90 4.72 5.45
CA ASN A 79 15.67 5.20 4.30
C ASN A 79 14.78 5.35 3.06
N ALA A 80 13.83 4.43 2.87
CA ALA A 80 12.86 4.53 1.79
C ALA A 80 11.97 5.79 1.91
N GLN A 81 11.51 6.12 3.12
CA GLN A 81 10.79 7.37 3.38
C GLN A 81 11.63 8.59 3.04
N VAL A 82 12.90 8.59 3.46
CA VAL A 82 13.82 9.70 3.17
C VAL A 82 14.03 9.86 1.65
N MET A 83 14.31 8.77 0.93
CA MET A 83 14.45 8.80 -0.53
C MET A 83 13.20 9.37 -1.22
N VAL A 84 12.02 8.93 -0.80
CA VAL A 84 10.75 9.42 -1.35
C VAL A 84 10.53 10.90 -1.03
N ALA A 85 10.84 11.33 0.20
CA ALA A 85 10.71 12.74 0.58
C ALA A 85 11.62 13.65 -0.27
N ILE A 86 12.85 13.21 -0.55
CA ILE A 86 13.76 13.94 -1.46
C ILE A 86 13.20 13.91 -2.88
N ALA A 87 12.79 12.75 -3.38
CA ALA A 87 12.28 12.59 -4.75
C ALA A 87 11.07 13.50 -5.02
N GLN A 88 10.14 13.60 -4.07
CA GLN A 88 8.94 14.44 -4.17
C GLN A 88 9.23 15.94 -4.13
N ARG A 89 10.39 16.35 -3.62
CA ARG A 89 10.79 17.75 -3.50
C ARG A 89 12.04 18.09 -4.30
N ILE A 90 12.46 17.21 -5.22
CA ILE A 90 13.70 17.39 -5.96
C ILE A 90 13.67 18.64 -6.85
N GLU A 91 12.49 18.99 -7.38
CA GLU A 91 12.28 20.20 -8.18
C GLU A 91 12.17 21.47 -7.32
N VAL A 92 11.72 21.33 -6.07
CA VAL A 92 11.66 22.43 -5.09
C VAL A 92 13.07 22.83 -4.62
N PHE A 93 14.00 21.89 -4.62
CA PHE A 93 15.38 22.06 -4.13
C PHE A 93 16.45 21.78 -5.20
N PRO A 94 16.49 22.54 -6.31
CA PRO A 94 17.34 22.25 -7.45
C PRO A 94 18.85 22.30 -7.16
N ARG A 95 19.33 23.18 -6.27
CA ARG A 95 20.76 23.28 -5.89
C ARG A 95 21.20 22.16 -4.98
N LEU A 96 20.36 21.75 -4.03
CA LEU A 96 20.62 20.56 -3.22
C LEU A 96 20.60 19.29 -4.09
N ALA A 97 19.67 19.20 -5.05
CA ALA A 97 19.62 18.11 -6.02
C ALA A 97 20.89 18.05 -6.91
N GLU A 98 21.39 19.21 -7.36
CA GLU A 98 22.65 19.29 -8.09
C GLU A 98 23.84 18.86 -7.23
N SER A 99 23.86 19.27 -5.95
CA SER A 99 24.93 18.90 -5.02
C SER A 99 24.92 17.39 -4.73
N LEU A 100 23.75 16.78 -4.63
CA LEU A 100 23.61 15.32 -4.50
C LEU A 100 24.09 14.59 -5.76
N ARG A 101 23.68 15.04 -6.95
CA ARG A 101 24.17 14.50 -8.25
C ARG A 101 25.68 14.61 -8.39
N ALA A 102 26.26 15.72 -7.95
CA ALA A 102 27.70 15.97 -7.98
C ALA A 102 28.46 15.16 -6.91
N GLY A 103 27.76 14.40 -6.06
CA GLY A 103 28.34 13.60 -4.98
C GLY A 103 28.73 14.40 -3.73
N GLN A 104 28.44 15.70 -3.69
CA GLN A 104 28.88 16.63 -2.65
C GLN A 104 27.94 16.70 -1.44
N LEU A 105 26.72 16.18 -1.57
CA LEU A 105 25.70 16.14 -0.54
C LEU A 105 25.24 14.69 -0.34
N SER A 106 25.04 14.26 0.91
CA SER A 106 24.48 12.93 1.18
C SER A 106 22.96 12.94 1.25
N VAL A 107 22.35 11.78 0.99
CA VAL A 107 20.90 11.57 1.20
C VAL A 107 20.48 11.84 2.63
N ASP A 108 21.34 11.59 3.62
CA ASP A 108 21.04 11.87 5.02
C ASP A 108 20.96 13.38 5.32
N GLN A 109 21.84 14.18 4.70
CA GLN A 109 21.80 15.64 4.83
C GLN A 109 20.59 16.21 4.09
N PHE A 110 20.40 15.83 2.82
CA PHE A 110 19.28 16.33 2.03
C PHE A 110 17.95 15.86 2.59
N GLY A 111 17.85 14.62 3.07
CA GLY A 111 16.65 14.06 3.66
C GLY A 111 16.09 14.88 4.82
N VAL A 112 16.96 15.39 5.70
CA VAL A 112 16.54 16.25 6.80
C VAL A 112 15.89 17.54 6.29
N ILE A 113 16.46 18.13 5.24
CA ILE A 113 15.97 19.37 4.61
C ILE A 113 14.66 19.08 3.87
N ALA A 114 14.65 18.07 2.99
CA ALA A 114 13.48 17.68 2.22
C ALA A 114 12.27 17.31 3.09
N GLU A 115 12.46 16.70 4.26
CA GLU A 115 11.34 16.35 5.13
C GLU A 115 10.70 17.54 5.85
N HIS A 116 11.44 18.62 6.10
CA HIS A 116 11.03 19.61 7.11
C HIS A 116 11.25 21.08 6.75
N ALA A 117 12.14 21.40 5.82
CA ALA A 117 12.45 22.78 5.46
C ALA A 117 11.34 23.38 4.60
N ALA A 118 11.13 24.69 4.70
CA ALA A 118 10.18 25.43 3.87
C ALA A 118 10.58 25.50 2.39
N ASP A 119 9.60 25.63 1.50
CA ASP A 119 9.85 25.88 0.08
C ASP A 119 10.58 27.22 -0.11
N GLY A 120 11.50 27.27 -1.08
CA GLY A 120 12.34 28.45 -1.34
C GLY A 120 13.57 28.58 -0.42
N SER A 121 13.81 27.62 0.48
CA SER A 121 15.01 27.57 1.34
C SER A 121 16.23 26.90 0.70
N ASP A 122 16.15 26.53 -0.58
CA ASP A 122 17.18 25.77 -1.29
C ASP A 122 18.57 26.42 -1.26
N ASP A 123 18.66 27.71 -1.62
CA ASP A 123 19.92 28.46 -1.59
C ASP A 123 20.57 28.45 -0.21
N HIS A 124 19.76 28.68 0.83
CA HIS A 124 20.20 28.75 2.23
C HIS A 124 20.77 27.40 2.70
N TYR A 125 20.06 26.31 2.43
CA TYR A 125 20.52 24.99 2.86
C TYR A 125 21.62 24.40 1.99
N ALA A 126 21.68 24.75 0.70
CA ALA A 126 22.78 24.37 -0.17
C ALA A 126 24.11 24.94 0.36
N GLU A 127 24.14 26.18 0.84
CA GLU A 127 25.31 26.76 1.49
C GLU A 127 25.60 26.09 2.84
N LEU A 128 24.59 26.00 3.72
CA LEU A 128 24.77 25.47 5.07
C LEU A 128 25.24 24.00 5.07
N ALA A 129 24.73 23.15 4.18
CA ALA A 129 25.06 21.74 4.14
C ALA A 129 26.53 21.44 3.81
N THR A 130 27.27 22.41 3.23
CA THR A 130 28.72 22.27 2.97
C THR A 130 29.56 22.20 4.24
N THR A 131 29.05 22.79 5.33
CA THR A 131 29.78 22.89 6.61
C THR A 131 29.06 22.21 7.77
N ALA A 132 27.72 22.09 7.69
CA ALA A 132 26.89 21.56 8.76
C ALA A 132 26.74 20.03 8.71
N THR A 133 26.88 19.41 9.88
CA THR A 133 26.50 18.01 10.11
C THR A 133 24.99 17.80 10.00
N VAL A 134 24.55 16.55 9.80
CA VAL A 134 23.12 16.18 9.78
C VAL A 134 22.38 16.64 11.05
N THR A 135 23.01 16.53 12.22
CA THR A 135 22.42 16.98 13.50
C THR A 135 22.26 18.50 13.54
N GLN A 136 23.21 19.24 12.98
CA GLN A 136 23.12 20.69 12.87
C GLN A 136 22.05 21.11 11.86
N LEU A 137 21.98 20.48 10.69
CA LEU A 137 20.88 20.71 9.74
C LEU A 137 19.51 20.46 10.39
N ARG A 138 19.36 19.38 11.18
CA ARG A 138 18.13 19.11 11.91
C ARG A 138 17.78 20.20 12.93
N THR A 139 18.80 20.77 13.57
CA THR A 139 18.62 21.88 14.51
C THR A 139 18.25 23.17 13.77
N ALA A 140 18.89 23.44 12.63
CA ALA A 140 18.64 24.60 11.78
C ALA A 140 17.18 24.62 11.28
N VAL A 141 16.71 23.50 10.72
CA VAL A 141 15.33 23.39 10.21
C VAL A 141 14.30 23.53 11.34
N LYS A 142 14.60 23.05 12.55
CA LYS A 142 13.70 23.21 13.71
C LYS A 142 13.50 24.69 14.11
N GLN A 143 14.45 25.56 13.77
CA GLN A 143 14.36 27.00 14.09
C GLN A 143 13.61 27.81 13.02
N GLU A 144 13.22 27.20 11.90
CA GLU A 144 12.39 27.90 10.92
C GLU A 144 11.04 28.31 11.54
N PRO A 145 10.57 29.53 11.25
CA PRO A 145 9.21 29.92 11.57
C PRO A 145 8.25 28.97 10.87
N ARG A 146 7.48 28.20 11.64
CA ARG A 146 6.45 27.34 11.06
C ARG A 146 5.30 28.25 10.59
N PRO A 147 4.87 28.17 9.33
CA PRO A 147 3.60 28.76 8.95
C PRO A 147 2.51 28.20 9.86
N ASP A 148 1.54 29.03 10.24
CA ASP A 148 0.42 28.58 11.06
C ASP A 148 -0.19 27.34 10.39
N PRO A 149 -0.32 26.22 11.12
CA PRO A 149 -0.80 24.99 10.51
C PRO A 149 -2.18 25.26 9.94
N GLU A 150 -2.34 25.00 8.64
CA GLU A 150 -3.67 24.90 8.06
C GLU A 150 -4.50 23.96 8.95
N PRO A 151 -5.75 24.32 9.28
CA PRO A 151 -6.59 23.50 10.13
C PRO A 151 -6.65 22.11 9.54
N ALA A 152 -6.07 21.14 10.26
CA ALA A 152 -5.99 19.77 9.80
C ALA A 152 -7.40 19.31 9.39
N PRO A 153 -7.57 18.77 8.17
CA PRO A 153 -8.87 18.31 7.73
C PRO A 153 -9.41 17.31 8.77
N GLU A 154 -10.70 17.42 9.08
CA GLU A 154 -11.32 16.61 10.12
C GLU A 154 -10.96 15.13 9.95
N PRO A 155 -10.59 14.43 11.03
CA PRO A 155 -10.18 13.03 10.94
C PRO A 155 -11.31 12.20 10.34
N LYS A 156 -11.06 11.66 9.15
CA LYS A 156 -12.02 10.82 8.42
C LYS A 156 -12.26 9.51 9.18
N ARG A 157 -13.52 9.06 9.21
CA ARG A 157 -13.90 7.74 9.74
C ARG A 157 -13.11 6.63 9.03
N SER A 158 -12.71 5.58 9.74
CA SER A 158 -11.98 4.44 9.15
C SER A 158 -12.30 3.12 9.82
N PHE A 159 -12.29 2.03 9.06
CA PHE A 159 -12.44 0.66 9.54
C PHE A 159 -11.39 -0.23 8.88
N SER A 160 -10.54 -0.89 9.67
CA SER A 160 -9.46 -1.74 9.17
C SER A 160 -9.50 -3.13 9.81
N ARG A 161 -9.09 -4.14 9.04
CA ARG A 161 -9.06 -5.56 9.42
C ARG A 161 -7.63 -6.10 9.26
N ILE A 162 -7.14 -6.82 10.27
CA ILE A 162 -5.81 -7.46 10.26
C ILE A 162 -5.99 -8.92 10.67
N GLU A 163 -5.44 -9.85 9.87
CA GLU A 163 -5.41 -11.28 10.17
C GLU A 163 -4.02 -11.67 10.67
N GLN A 164 -3.92 -12.23 11.88
CA GLN A 164 -2.65 -12.66 12.46
C GLN A 164 -2.87 -13.78 13.50
N ASP A 165 -1.99 -14.78 13.54
CA ASP A 165 -1.91 -15.80 14.60
C ASP A 165 -3.23 -16.56 14.89
N GLY A 166 -4.07 -16.76 13.87
CA GLY A 166 -5.37 -17.44 13.99
C GLY A 166 -6.52 -16.53 14.45
N TYR A 167 -6.26 -15.23 14.64
CA TYR A 167 -7.26 -14.23 15.01
C TYR A 167 -7.45 -13.19 13.90
N THR A 168 -8.64 -12.61 13.84
CA THR A 168 -8.91 -11.40 13.04
C THR A 168 -9.17 -10.24 13.98
N SER A 169 -8.36 -9.19 13.91
CA SER A 169 -8.54 -7.95 14.67
C SER A 169 -9.16 -6.87 13.80
N TYR A 170 -10.17 -6.18 14.35
CA TYR A 170 -10.82 -5.04 13.72
C TYR A 170 -10.46 -3.77 14.48
N ARG A 171 -10.17 -2.68 13.75
CA ARG A 171 -9.96 -1.34 14.33
C ARG A 171 -10.88 -0.35 13.65
N ILE A 172 -11.68 0.34 14.45
CA ILE A 172 -12.60 1.39 14.01
C ILE A 172 -12.16 2.75 14.55
N ARG A 173 -12.36 3.80 13.76
CA ARG A 173 -12.17 5.20 14.14
C ARG A 173 -13.46 5.96 13.84
N LEU A 174 -14.03 6.56 14.88
CA LEU A 174 -15.29 7.29 14.82
C LEU A 174 -15.11 8.73 15.33
N PRO A 175 -15.89 9.71 14.81
CA PRO A 175 -16.07 11.00 15.46
C PRO A 175 -16.62 10.85 16.88
N LYS A 176 -16.30 11.77 17.80
CA LYS A 176 -16.66 11.68 19.23
C LYS A 176 -18.16 11.44 19.47
N LEU A 177 -19.04 12.08 18.68
CA LEU A 177 -20.49 11.91 18.79
C LEU A 177 -20.96 10.51 18.37
N GLU A 178 -20.31 9.90 17.39
CA GLU A 178 -20.63 8.53 16.95
C GLU A 178 -20.01 7.49 17.89
N ALA A 179 -18.80 7.74 18.40
CA ALA A 179 -18.18 6.93 19.44
C ALA A 179 -19.07 6.85 20.69
N ALA A 180 -19.65 7.97 21.13
CA ALA A 180 -20.58 7.99 22.25
C ALA A 180 -21.83 7.12 22.03
N LYS A 181 -22.34 7.03 20.78
CA LYS A 181 -23.45 6.13 20.43
C LYS A 181 -23.02 4.67 20.45
N PHE A 182 -21.81 4.38 19.95
CA PHE A 182 -21.23 3.05 19.98
C PHE A 182 -21.02 2.56 21.42
N ASP A 183 -20.42 3.39 22.27
CA ASP A 183 -20.18 3.09 23.68
C ASP A 183 -21.50 2.82 24.42
N ALA A 184 -22.49 3.70 24.24
CA ALA A 184 -23.81 3.54 24.87
C ALA A 184 -24.54 2.24 24.42
N ALA A 185 -24.41 1.86 23.15
CA ALA A 185 -24.99 0.61 22.66
C ALA A 185 -24.28 -0.62 23.24
N LEU A 186 -22.95 -0.57 23.34
CA LEU A 186 -22.13 -1.65 23.90
C LEU A 186 -22.43 -1.85 25.38
N ASP A 187 -22.46 -0.76 26.16
CA ASP A 187 -22.76 -0.78 27.59
C ASP A 187 -24.17 -1.34 27.85
N ALA A 188 -25.17 -0.90 27.08
CA ALA A 188 -26.54 -1.39 27.23
C ALA A 188 -26.67 -2.90 26.97
N ARG A 189 -25.97 -3.44 25.96
CA ARG A 189 -25.96 -4.89 25.70
C ARG A 189 -25.21 -5.66 26.77
N LYS A 190 -24.08 -5.13 27.23
CA LYS A 190 -23.30 -5.73 28.33
C LYS A 190 -24.14 -5.83 29.61
N ASP A 191 -24.84 -4.77 29.98
CA ASP A 191 -25.73 -4.76 31.15
C ASP A 191 -26.86 -5.80 31.02
N GLY A 192 -27.43 -5.94 29.81
CA GLY A 192 -28.43 -6.96 29.50
C GLY A 192 -27.90 -8.39 29.68
N LEU A 193 -26.70 -8.67 29.16
CA LEU A 193 -26.01 -9.97 29.30
C LEU A 193 -25.67 -10.27 30.77
N ILE A 194 -25.18 -9.28 31.51
CA ILE A 194 -24.89 -9.43 32.96
C ILE A 194 -26.18 -9.74 33.72
N ALA A 195 -27.28 -9.05 33.42
CA ALA A 195 -28.55 -9.30 34.06
C ALA A 195 -29.09 -10.71 33.75
N GLN A 196 -28.91 -11.20 32.52
CA GLN A 196 -29.26 -12.57 32.13
C GLN A 196 -28.40 -13.60 32.86
N TRP A 197 -27.08 -13.43 32.84
CA TRP A 197 -26.13 -14.30 33.54
C TRP A 197 -26.44 -14.41 35.04
N ARG A 198 -26.79 -13.29 35.69
CA ARG A 198 -27.22 -13.28 37.10
C ARG A 198 -28.50 -14.10 37.32
N ARG A 199 -29.53 -13.90 36.48
CA ARG A 199 -30.78 -14.67 36.55
C ARG A 199 -30.54 -16.17 36.37
N ASP A 200 -29.69 -16.54 35.43
CA ASP A 200 -29.38 -17.95 35.15
C ASP A 200 -28.63 -18.59 36.33
N ARG A 201 -27.75 -17.85 37.01
CA ARG A 201 -27.10 -18.30 38.26
C ARG A 201 -28.07 -18.41 39.43
N ASP A 202 -28.96 -17.44 39.62
CA ASP A 202 -29.95 -17.47 40.70
C ASP A 202 -30.92 -18.65 40.50
N ALA A 203 -31.32 -18.92 39.26
CA ALA A 203 -32.12 -20.09 38.89
C ALA A 203 -31.37 -21.41 39.08
N GLN A 204 -30.06 -21.46 38.80
CA GLN A 204 -29.23 -22.63 39.04
C GLN A 204 -29.04 -22.91 40.54
N ALA A 205 -28.74 -21.88 41.33
CA ALA A 205 -28.63 -21.98 42.78
C ALA A 205 -29.93 -22.46 43.44
N GLY A 206 -31.09 -22.03 42.90
CA GLY A 206 -32.40 -22.52 43.33
C GLY A 206 -32.66 -24.00 42.96
N ARG A 207 -32.12 -24.48 41.84
CA ARG A 207 -32.21 -25.90 41.42
C ARG A 207 -31.30 -26.79 42.24
N ASP A 208 -30.09 -26.33 42.57
CA ASP A 208 -29.12 -27.06 43.36
C ASP A 208 -29.57 -27.17 44.85
N ALA A 209 -30.22 -26.13 45.38
CA ALA A 209 -30.84 -26.16 46.71
C ALA A 209 -32.05 -27.10 46.82
N ALA A 210 -32.72 -27.42 45.70
CA ALA A 210 -33.85 -28.34 45.63
C ALA A 210 -33.41 -29.82 45.42
N GLN A 211 -32.12 -30.07 45.14
CA GLN A 211 -31.57 -31.39 44.82
C GLN A 211 -30.61 -31.96 45.90
N THR A 212 -30.72 -31.54 47.17
CA THR A 212 -30.03 -32.18 48.29
C THR A 212 -30.89 -33.26 48.99
N PRO A 213 -30.82 -34.55 48.60
CA PRO A 213 -31.08 -35.64 49.53
C PRO A 213 -29.82 -35.92 50.35
N GLU A 214 -29.97 -36.02 51.67
CA GLU A 214 -28.94 -36.52 52.59
C GLU A 214 -28.59 -37.98 52.25
N VAL A 215 -27.50 -38.21 51.52
CA VAL A 215 -26.87 -39.53 51.42
C VAL A 215 -25.36 -39.39 51.59
N ARG A 216 -24.86 -39.89 52.72
CA ARG A 216 -23.43 -40.14 52.97
C ARG A 216 -23.02 -41.43 52.24
N ILE A 217 -22.07 -41.34 51.31
CA ILE A 217 -21.19 -42.46 50.93
C ILE A 217 -19.78 -41.92 50.72
N GLU A 218 -18.81 -42.63 51.31
CA GLU A 218 -17.38 -42.37 51.27
C GLU A 218 -16.77 -42.69 49.89
N ASP A 219 -15.76 -41.90 49.53
CA ASP A 219 -14.67 -42.22 48.60
C ASP A 219 -14.99 -42.23 47.08
N GLN A 220 -15.31 -41.05 46.52
CA GLN A 220 -14.92 -40.65 45.16
C GLN A 220 -14.71 -39.13 45.08
N VAL A 221 -13.49 -38.69 44.76
CA VAL A 221 -13.20 -37.29 44.40
C VAL A 221 -13.83 -37.02 43.03
N SER A 222 -15.08 -36.62 43.03
CA SER A 222 -15.76 -36.03 41.89
C SER A 222 -15.45 -34.53 41.90
N VAL A 223 -14.66 -34.08 40.93
CA VAL A 223 -14.44 -32.65 40.68
C VAL A 223 -15.75 -32.09 40.11
N PRO A 224 -16.42 -31.13 40.75
CA PRO A 224 -17.61 -30.50 40.18
C PRO A 224 -17.15 -29.61 39.02
N THR A 225 -17.36 -30.05 37.77
CA THR A 225 -17.38 -29.14 36.62
C THR A 225 -18.70 -28.39 36.66
N ASP A 226 -18.68 -27.20 37.26
CA ASP A 226 -19.75 -26.20 37.13
C ASP A 226 -19.85 -25.81 35.63
N PRO A 227 -20.96 -26.10 34.92
CA PRO A 227 -21.12 -25.78 33.50
C PRO A 227 -21.54 -24.32 33.28
N ALA A 228 -21.23 -23.41 34.21
CA ALA A 228 -21.61 -22.01 34.12
C ALA A 228 -20.81 -21.29 33.02
N PRO A 229 -21.48 -20.53 32.11
CA PRO A 229 -20.80 -19.72 31.12
C PRO A 229 -19.95 -18.61 31.79
N PRO A 230 -18.82 -18.22 31.16
CA PRO A 230 -17.96 -17.16 31.68
C PRO A 230 -18.71 -15.84 31.82
N PHE A 231 -18.20 -14.96 32.70
CA PHE A 231 -18.80 -13.64 32.91
C PHE A 231 -18.73 -12.81 31.63
N PRO A 232 -19.84 -12.18 31.17
CA PRO A 232 -19.86 -11.47 29.90
C PRO A 232 -18.84 -10.32 29.81
N ASP A 233 -18.11 -10.26 28.70
CA ASP A 233 -17.12 -9.22 28.43
C ASP A 233 -17.57 -8.23 27.31
N ASN A 234 -16.66 -7.33 26.91
CA ASN A 234 -16.95 -6.36 25.86
C ASN A 234 -17.02 -7.00 24.45
N VAL A 235 -16.38 -8.16 24.24
CA VAL A 235 -16.48 -8.91 23.00
C VAL A 235 -17.86 -9.55 22.91
N ASP A 236 -18.36 -10.14 23.99
CA ASP A 236 -19.73 -10.69 24.06
C ASP A 236 -20.79 -9.60 23.80
N ALA A 237 -20.62 -8.44 24.43
CA ALA A 237 -21.50 -7.29 24.22
C ALA A 237 -21.47 -6.82 22.75
N PHE A 238 -20.29 -6.77 22.12
CA PHE A 238 -20.14 -6.37 20.72
C PHE A 238 -20.77 -7.38 19.76
N MET A 239 -20.56 -8.68 19.97
CA MET A 239 -21.20 -9.74 19.18
C MET A 239 -22.71 -9.70 19.32
N SER A 240 -23.22 -9.43 20.52
CA SER A 240 -24.65 -9.25 20.78
C SER A 240 -25.28 -8.07 20.01
N VAL A 241 -24.53 -6.99 19.77
CA VAL A 241 -24.95 -5.88 18.90
C VAL A 241 -25.07 -6.34 17.44
N ILE A 242 -24.09 -7.11 16.96
CA ILE A 242 -24.07 -7.63 15.57
C ILE A 242 -25.24 -8.58 15.34
N GLU A 243 -25.47 -9.53 16.25
CA GLU A 243 -26.56 -10.49 16.17
C GLU A 243 -27.93 -9.81 16.16
N ALA A 244 -28.14 -8.79 17.02
CA ALA A 244 -29.38 -8.04 17.03
C ALA A 244 -29.62 -7.27 15.73
N GLY A 245 -28.57 -6.71 15.11
CA GLY A 245 -28.65 -6.08 13.80
C GLY A 245 -28.95 -7.10 12.69
N TRP A 246 -28.35 -8.28 12.77
CA TRP A 246 -28.60 -9.39 11.85
C TRP A 246 -30.05 -9.89 11.93
N ASP A 247 -30.58 -10.11 13.14
CA ASP A 247 -31.94 -10.57 13.37
C ASP A 247 -32.98 -9.54 12.90
N ALA A 248 -32.70 -8.25 13.10
CA ALA A 248 -33.54 -7.17 12.58
C ALA A 248 -33.56 -7.15 11.04
N GLU A 249 -32.40 -7.32 10.38
CA GLU A 249 -32.29 -7.37 8.92
C GLU A 249 -32.91 -8.65 8.33
N ALA A 250 -32.73 -9.79 9.00
CA ALA A 250 -33.33 -11.07 8.63
C ALA A 250 -34.85 -11.05 8.77
N ALA A 251 -35.38 -10.42 9.82
CA ALA A 251 -36.81 -10.17 9.99
C ALA A 251 -37.37 -9.20 8.93
N ALA A 252 -36.55 -8.25 8.46
CA ALA A 252 -36.92 -7.32 7.40
C ALA A 252 -36.85 -7.93 5.98
N ARG A 253 -36.18 -9.08 5.79
CA ARG A 253 -36.01 -9.75 4.48
C ARG A 253 -36.34 -11.25 4.57
N PRO A 254 -37.60 -11.65 4.34
CA PRO A 254 -38.02 -13.05 4.51
C PRO A 254 -37.38 -14.05 3.53
N HIS A 255 -36.81 -13.58 2.42
CA HIS A 255 -36.24 -14.43 1.36
C HIS A 255 -34.81 -13.96 1.03
N GLY A 256 -33.83 -14.59 1.68
CA GLY A 256 -32.41 -14.31 1.50
C GLY A 256 -31.96 -14.51 0.05
N ALA A 257 -31.59 -13.41 -0.61
CA ALA A 257 -30.80 -13.47 -1.83
C ALA A 257 -29.32 -13.59 -1.44
N HIS A 258 -28.72 -14.73 -1.77
CA HIS A 258 -27.26 -14.88 -1.80
C HIS A 258 -26.66 -13.83 -2.75
N THR A 259 -25.48 -13.31 -2.42
CA THR A 259 -24.76 -12.26 -3.16
C THR A 259 -24.34 -12.70 -4.56
N THR A 260 -25.29 -12.75 -5.50
CA THR A 260 -25.03 -12.89 -6.93
C THR A 260 -25.17 -11.52 -7.57
N VAL A 261 -24.11 -11.00 -8.19
CA VAL A 261 -24.20 -9.80 -9.02
C VAL A 261 -25.04 -10.15 -10.24
N VAL A 262 -26.23 -9.58 -10.35
CA VAL A 262 -27.12 -9.72 -11.52
C VAL A 262 -26.89 -8.54 -12.45
N VAL A 263 -26.55 -8.81 -13.71
CA VAL A 263 -26.33 -7.81 -14.76
C VAL A 263 -27.45 -7.94 -15.80
N HIS A 264 -28.16 -6.85 -16.07
CA HIS A 264 -29.15 -6.79 -17.15
C HIS A 264 -28.45 -6.31 -18.42
N TYR A 265 -28.47 -7.11 -19.47
CA TYR A 265 -27.85 -6.80 -20.76
C TYR A 265 -28.93 -6.65 -21.84
N ASP A 266 -29.00 -5.47 -22.45
CA ASP A 266 -29.86 -5.16 -23.60
C ASP A 266 -29.09 -5.47 -24.89
N ILE A 267 -29.55 -6.50 -25.61
CA ILE A 267 -28.88 -7.01 -26.81
C ILE A 267 -28.98 -6.01 -27.98
N GLU A 268 -30.02 -5.19 -28.06
CA GLU A 268 -30.24 -4.27 -29.17
C GLU A 268 -29.42 -2.99 -29.02
N LYS A 269 -29.35 -2.49 -27.79
CA LYS A 269 -28.61 -1.26 -27.46
C LYS A 269 -27.15 -1.52 -27.11
N ALA A 270 -26.78 -2.79 -26.99
CA ALA A 270 -25.49 -3.22 -26.46
C ALA A 270 -25.17 -2.54 -25.12
N SER A 271 -26.15 -2.31 -24.25
CA SER A 271 -25.97 -1.64 -22.95
C SER A 271 -26.16 -2.62 -21.79
N ALA A 272 -25.39 -2.45 -20.71
CA ALA A 272 -25.54 -3.25 -19.49
C ALA A 272 -25.78 -2.38 -18.25
N ALA A 273 -26.56 -2.87 -17.29
CA ALA A 273 -26.77 -2.22 -16.00
C ALA A 273 -26.76 -3.27 -14.87
N LEU A 274 -26.31 -2.87 -13.68
CA LEU A 274 -26.44 -3.70 -12.49
C LEU A 274 -27.91 -3.79 -12.06
N HIS A 275 -28.31 -4.89 -11.43
CA HIS A 275 -29.66 -5.04 -10.88
C HIS A 275 -29.93 -3.94 -9.84
N LEU A 276 -30.86 -3.03 -10.17
CA LEU A 276 -31.16 -1.82 -9.40
C LEU A 276 -29.97 -0.83 -9.27
N GLY A 277 -29.04 -0.85 -10.21
CA GLY A 277 -27.86 0.00 -10.22
C GLY A 277 -27.68 0.80 -11.52
N PRO A 278 -26.59 1.59 -11.62
CA PRO A 278 -26.33 2.43 -12.78
C PRO A 278 -26.01 1.61 -14.04
N VAL A 279 -26.14 2.27 -15.20
CA VAL A 279 -25.63 1.76 -16.48
C VAL A 279 -24.11 1.68 -16.41
N LEU A 280 -23.56 0.56 -16.89
CA LEU A 280 -22.12 0.31 -16.92
C LEU A 280 -21.46 1.04 -18.09
N SER A 281 -20.19 1.40 -17.90
CA SER A 281 -19.34 1.84 -19.01
C SER A 281 -19.14 0.69 -20.01
N ASP A 282 -18.75 1.00 -21.25
CA ASP A 282 -18.44 -0.03 -22.23
C ASP A 282 -17.33 -0.98 -21.77
N ALA A 283 -16.30 -0.44 -21.11
CA ALA A 283 -15.20 -1.23 -20.55
C ALA A 283 -15.67 -2.18 -19.44
N ASP A 284 -16.49 -1.71 -18.50
CA ASP A 284 -17.00 -2.55 -17.39
C ASP A 284 -17.98 -3.60 -17.91
N ARG A 285 -18.82 -3.24 -18.89
CA ARG A 285 -19.74 -4.13 -19.59
C ARG A 285 -18.98 -5.27 -20.26
N GLN A 286 -17.99 -4.97 -21.10
CA GLN A 286 -17.19 -5.96 -21.80
C GLN A 286 -16.38 -6.84 -20.84
N PHE A 287 -15.78 -6.25 -19.81
CA PHE A 287 -15.07 -6.98 -18.76
C PHE A 287 -15.95 -8.02 -18.06
N LEU A 288 -17.17 -7.62 -17.62
CA LEU A 288 -18.11 -8.55 -16.98
C LEU A 288 -18.61 -9.63 -17.95
N LEU A 289 -18.72 -9.32 -19.24
CA LEU A 289 -19.14 -10.25 -20.29
C LEU A 289 -18.02 -11.19 -20.78
N CYS A 290 -16.78 -11.10 -20.32
CA CYS A 290 -15.73 -12.07 -20.68
C CYS A 290 -15.80 -13.38 -19.87
N ASP A 291 -15.48 -13.36 -18.57
CA ASP A 291 -15.43 -14.56 -17.70
C ASP A 291 -15.79 -14.25 -16.22
N ALA A 292 -16.80 -13.40 -15.99
CA ALA A 292 -17.23 -13.03 -14.63
C ALA A 292 -18.21 -14.04 -14.02
N THR A 293 -18.09 -14.30 -12.72
CA THR A 293 -19.09 -15.01 -11.91
C THR A 293 -20.27 -14.08 -11.57
N CYS A 294 -20.98 -13.62 -12.60
CA CYS A 294 -22.20 -12.83 -12.47
C CYS A 294 -23.32 -13.49 -13.26
N GLU A 295 -24.56 -13.37 -12.77
CA GLU A 295 -25.73 -13.83 -13.48
C GLU A 295 -26.14 -12.75 -14.49
N VAL A 296 -26.14 -13.08 -15.78
CA VAL A 296 -26.50 -12.11 -16.83
C VAL A 296 -27.93 -12.40 -17.29
N TRP A 297 -28.81 -11.43 -17.12
CA TRP A 297 -30.19 -11.46 -17.60
C TRP A 297 -30.26 -10.76 -18.94
N LEU A 298 -30.68 -11.50 -19.96
CA LEU A 298 -30.86 -10.95 -21.30
C LEU A 298 -32.21 -10.24 -21.36
N GLN A 299 -32.17 -8.98 -21.79
CA GLN A 299 -33.37 -8.16 -21.97
C GLN A 299 -33.52 -7.75 -23.43
N ARG A 300 -34.77 -7.67 -23.87
CA ARG A 300 -35.18 -7.01 -25.12
C ARG A 300 -36.39 -6.16 -24.83
N HIS A 301 -36.37 -4.88 -25.24
CA HIS A 301 -37.43 -3.90 -24.94
C HIS A 301 -37.77 -3.80 -23.44
N GLY A 302 -36.78 -3.94 -22.56
CA GLY A 302 -36.98 -3.91 -21.11
C GLY A 302 -37.68 -5.13 -20.51
N VAL A 303 -37.96 -6.16 -21.32
CA VAL A 303 -38.53 -7.43 -20.86
C VAL A 303 -37.41 -8.47 -20.72
N PRO A 304 -37.18 -9.03 -19.52
CA PRO A 304 -36.26 -10.15 -19.35
C PRO A 304 -36.76 -11.36 -20.17
N MET A 305 -35.96 -11.79 -21.14
CA MET A 305 -36.28 -12.94 -21.98
C MET A 305 -35.77 -14.27 -21.36
N GLY A 306 -35.07 -14.19 -20.21
CA GLY A 306 -34.55 -15.31 -19.42
C GLY A 306 -33.05 -15.22 -19.14
N SER A 307 -32.52 -16.15 -18.33
CA SER A 307 -31.08 -16.43 -18.22
C SER A 307 -30.71 -17.42 -19.34
N GLY A 308 -30.34 -16.89 -20.50
CA GLY A 308 -30.17 -17.71 -21.70
C GLY A 308 -29.04 -18.74 -21.59
N ARG A 309 -29.32 -20.01 -21.95
CA ARG A 309 -28.28 -20.94 -22.44
C ARG A 309 -27.77 -20.44 -23.80
N ALA A 310 -26.61 -19.78 -23.84
CA ALA A 310 -25.80 -19.61 -25.06
C ALA A 310 -24.33 -19.26 -24.71
N THR A 311 -23.63 -20.23 -24.12
CA THR A 311 -22.17 -20.45 -24.25
C THR A 311 -21.21 -19.26 -24.10
N ARG A 312 -21.38 -18.39 -23.11
CA ARG A 312 -20.26 -17.58 -22.58
C ARG A 312 -19.44 -18.34 -21.54
N THR A 313 -20.13 -19.19 -20.75
CA THR A 313 -19.49 -19.98 -19.69
C THR A 313 -18.52 -20.99 -20.30
N ILE A 314 -17.25 -20.80 -19.99
CA ILE A 314 -16.19 -21.67 -20.47
C ILE A 314 -16.29 -23.00 -19.76
N SER A 315 -16.47 -24.07 -20.55
CA SER A 315 -16.60 -25.42 -19.99
C SER A 315 -15.33 -25.82 -19.23
N ARG A 316 -15.46 -26.70 -18.22
CA ARG A 316 -14.30 -27.26 -17.49
C ARG A 316 -13.27 -27.95 -18.39
N ARG A 317 -13.69 -28.46 -19.56
CA ARG A 317 -12.78 -29.07 -20.53
C ARG A 317 -11.99 -28.00 -21.27
N LEU A 318 -12.66 -26.96 -21.74
CA LEU A 318 -12.03 -25.85 -22.44
C LEU A 318 -11.11 -25.05 -21.50
N ARG A 319 -11.53 -24.85 -20.24
CA ARG A 319 -10.70 -24.23 -19.20
C ARG A 319 -9.40 -24.98 -18.96
N ARG A 320 -9.45 -26.31 -18.87
CA ARG A 320 -8.23 -27.14 -18.72
C ARG A 320 -7.31 -27.08 -19.94
N ALA A 321 -7.89 -27.02 -21.14
CA ALA A 321 -7.11 -26.84 -22.37
C ALA A 321 -6.43 -25.47 -22.41
N LEU A 322 -7.11 -24.41 -21.95
CA LEU A 322 -6.53 -23.08 -21.78
C LEU A 322 -5.40 -23.07 -20.75
N GLU A 323 -5.61 -23.64 -19.57
CA GLU A 323 -4.57 -23.70 -18.51
C GLU A 323 -3.34 -24.52 -18.94
N HIS A 324 -3.52 -25.50 -19.83
CA HIS A 324 -2.41 -26.26 -20.40
C HIS A 324 -1.62 -25.47 -21.45
N ARG A 325 -2.31 -24.71 -22.31
CA ARG A 325 -1.67 -23.89 -23.35
C ARG A 325 -1.05 -22.62 -22.76
N ASP A 326 -1.76 -21.98 -21.84
CA ASP A 326 -1.43 -20.71 -21.20
C ASP A 326 -1.14 -20.97 -19.70
N PRO A 327 0.04 -21.51 -19.34
CA PRO A 327 0.37 -21.82 -17.94
C PRO A 327 0.47 -20.56 -17.07
N THR A 328 0.63 -19.40 -17.70
CA THR A 328 0.64 -18.07 -17.09
C THR A 328 -0.26 -17.13 -17.90
N CYS A 329 -0.52 -15.95 -17.36
CA CYS A 329 -1.05 -14.83 -18.13
C CYS A 329 -0.28 -14.66 -19.46
N VAL A 330 -0.99 -14.50 -20.58
CA VAL A 330 -0.38 -14.43 -21.93
C VAL A 330 0.34 -13.10 -22.20
N VAL A 331 0.17 -12.09 -21.35
CA VAL A 331 0.91 -10.82 -21.47
C VAL A 331 2.41 -11.07 -21.23
N PRO A 332 3.30 -10.70 -22.17
CA PRO A 332 4.74 -10.90 -22.06
C PRO A 332 5.31 -10.36 -20.74
N GLY A 333 6.08 -11.19 -20.03
CA GLY A 333 6.70 -10.83 -18.76
C GLY A 333 5.81 -11.01 -17.52
N CYS A 334 4.53 -11.32 -17.67
CA CYS A 334 3.64 -11.59 -16.54
C CYS A 334 3.78 -13.04 -16.03
N GLY A 335 4.21 -13.20 -14.77
CA GLY A 335 4.35 -14.52 -14.12
C GLY A 335 3.11 -15.04 -13.40
N ALA A 336 1.94 -14.41 -13.58
CA ALA A 336 0.72 -14.79 -12.86
C ALA A 336 0.23 -16.17 -13.31
N THR A 337 0.10 -17.12 -12.37
CA THR A 337 -0.35 -18.50 -12.60
C THR A 337 -1.72 -18.80 -11.98
N ARG A 338 -2.25 -17.90 -11.15
CA ARG A 338 -3.50 -18.12 -10.38
C ARG A 338 -4.49 -17.00 -10.63
N GLY A 339 -5.78 -17.33 -10.48
CA GLY A 339 -6.87 -16.37 -10.66
C GLY A 339 -7.00 -15.83 -12.08
N LEU A 340 -6.56 -16.59 -13.09
CA LEU A 340 -6.61 -16.15 -14.49
C LEU A 340 -8.06 -16.16 -14.99
N HIS A 341 -8.44 -15.10 -15.68
CA HIS A 341 -9.69 -14.96 -16.40
C HIS A 341 -9.45 -15.35 -17.84
N ALA A 342 -10.40 -16.09 -18.43
CA ALA A 342 -10.37 -16.30 -19.85
C ALA A 342 -10.99 -15.10 -20.58
N HIS A 343 -10.41 -14.75 -21.72
CA HIS A 343 -10.79 -13.57 -22.49
C HIS A 343 -10.95 -13.93 -23.96
N HIS A 344 -12.02 -13.45 -24.59
CA HIS A 344 -12.28 -13.64 -26.01
C HIS A 344 -11.55 -12.59 -26.85
N LEU A 345 -10.68 -13.02 -27.77
CA LEU A 345 -9.94 -12.14 -28.68
C LEU A 345 -10.87 -11.41 -29.66
N VAL A 346 -11.76 -12.16 -30.32
CA VAL A 346 -12.99 -11.60 -30.89
C VAL A 346 -14.02 -11.62 -29.78
N HIS A 347 -14.36 -10.47 -29.24
CA HIS A 347 -15.22 -10.37 -28.06
C HIS A 347 -16.59 -11.04 -28.27
N TRP A 348 -17.14 -11.66 -27.21
CA TRP A 348 -18.41 -12.38 -27.26
C TRP A 348 -19.58 -11.51 -27.75
N GLU A 349 -19.64 -10.25 -27.31
CA GLU A 349 -20.70 -9.31 -27.73
C GLU A 349 -20.65 -8.98 -29.23
N HIS A 350 -19.51 -9.22 -29.88
CA HIS A 350 -19.32 -9.05 -31.32
C HIS A 350 -19.51 -10.38 -32.07
N GLY A 351 -20.06 -11.40 -31.43
CA GLY A 351 -20.30 -12.72 -32.02
C GLY A 351 -19.11 -13.68 -31.93
N GLY A 352 -18.11 -13.37 -31.12
CA GLY A 352 -16.94 -14.24 -30.92
C GLY A 352 -17.30 -15.60 -30.31
N PRO A 353 -16.82 -16.72 -30.89
CA PRO A 353 -17.14 -18.05 -30.37
C PRO A 353 -16.32 -18.37 -29.12
N THR A 354 -16.88 -19.19 -28.22
CA THR A 354 -16.20 -19.71 -27.02
C THR A 354 -15.41 -20.97 -27.38
N GLU A 355 -14.33 -20.77 -28.13
CA GLU A 355 -13.44 -21.81 -28.64
C GLU A 355 -11.98 -21.52 -28.30
N LEU A 356 -11.14 -22.57 -28.27
CA LEU A 356 -9.77 -22.47 -27.77
C LEU A 356 -8.94 -21.42 -28.54
N TRP A 357 -9.10 -21.33 -29.86
CA TRP A 357 -8.35 -20.37 -30.70
C TRP A 357 -8.73 -18.91 -30.45
N ASN A 358 -9.95 -18.66 -29.95
CA ASN A 358 -10.48 -17.33 -29.69
C ASN A 358 -10.34 -16.92 -28.22
N LEU A 359 -9.84 -17.81 -27.35
CA LEU A 359 -9.71 -17.56 -25.92
C LEU A 359 -8.25 -17.48 -25.53
N VAL A 360 -7.92 -16.62 -24.58
CA VAL A 360 -6.60 -16.52 -23.91
C VAL A 360 -6.76 -16.34 -22.41
N LEU A 361 -5.76 -16.72 -21.60
CA LEU A 361 -5.76 -16.46 -20.17
C LEU A 361 -5.03 -15.17 -19.78
N LEU A 362 -5.73 -14.29 -19.06
CA LEU A 362 -5.21 -13.03 -18.53
C LEU A 362 -5.36 -12.99 -17.01
N CYS A 363 -4.43 -12.36 -16.29
CA CYS A 363 -4.66 -12.06 -14.87
C CYS A 363 -5.72 -10.94 -14.72
N PRO A 364 -6.38 -10.79 -13.55
CA PRO A 364 -7.43 -9.79 -13.36
C PRO A 364 -6.97 -8.36 -13.67
N PHE A 365 -5.70 -8.08 -13.43
CA PHE A 365 -5.06 -6.81 -13.72
C PHE A 365 -4.97 -6.53 -15.23
N HIS A 366 -4.26 -7.36 -15.99
CA HIS A 366 -4.11 -7.18 -17.44
C HIS A 366 -5.43 -7.31 -18.20
N HIS A 367 -6.38 -8.11 -17.69
CA HIS A 367 -7.71 -8.18 -18.27
C HIS A 367 -8.44 -6.82 -18.19
N ARG A 368 -8.30 -6.09 -17.07
CA ARG A 368 -8.85 -4.73 -16.96
C ARG A 368 -8.13 -3.73 -17.85
N LEU A 369 -6.79 -3.79 -17.92
CA LEU A 369 -6.02 -2.91 -18.80
C LEU A 369 -6.45 -3.02 -20.26
N HIS A 370 -6.71 -4.25 -20.73
CA HIS A 370 -7.19 -4.47 -22.08
C HIS A 370 -8.53 -3.77 -22.35
N HIS A 371 -9.51 -3.94 -21.46
CA HIS A 371 -10.82 -3.30 -21.61
C HIS A 371 -10.79 -1.77 -21.42
N LYS A 372 -9.78 -1.24 -20.75
CA LYS A 372 -9.51 0.20 -20.68
C LYS A 372 -8.78 0.76 -21.91
N GLY A 373 -8.33 -0.10 -22.83
CA GLY A 373 -7.53 0.30 -23.99
C GLY A 373 -6.06 0.64 -23.66
N GLU A 374 -5.58 0.29 -22.46
CA GLU A 374 -4.20 0.54 -22.04
C GLU A 374 -3.22 -0.49 -22.65
N ILE A 375 -3.74 -1.68 -22.99
CA ILE A 375 -3.05 -2.68 -23.78
C ILE A 375 -3.98 -3.21 -24.88
N THR A 376 -3.44 -3.66 -26.00
CA THR A 376 -4.22 -4.27 -27.09
C THR A 376 -3.72 -5.66 -27.39
N LEU A 377 -4.64 -6.61 -27.52
CA LEU A 377 -4.39 -8.00 -27.88
C LEU A 377 -4.76 -8.18 -29.36
N THR A 378 -3.79 -8.56 -30.20
CA THR A 378 -4.01 -8.73 -31.64
C THR A 378 -3.47 -10.07 -32.13
N GLY A 379 -4.11 -10.62 -33.17
CA GLY A 379 -3.74 -11.91 -33.75
C GLY A 379 -4.45 -13.11 -33.09
N PRO A 380 -4.25 -14.32 -33.63
CA PRO A 380 -4.83 -15.54 -33.07
C PRO A 380 -4.09 -15.95 -31.77
N ALA A 381 -4.73 -16.77 -30.94
CA ALA A 381 -4.19 -17.11 -29.62
C ALA A 381 -2.80 -17.79 -29.64
N ASP A 382 -2.42 -18.45 -30.74
CA ASP A 382 -1.12 -19.10 -30.95
C ASP A 382 -0.04 -18.16 -31.50
N ALA A 383 -0.41 -16.97 -31.99
CA ALA A 383 0.50 -15.94 -32.49
C ALA A 383 0.12 -14.55 -31.96
N LEU A 384 -0.26 -14.51 -30.68
CA LEU A 384 -0.76 -13.31 -30.02
C LEU A 384 0.32 -12.23 -29.91
N THR A 385 -0.01 -11.02 -30.35
CA THR A 385 0.80 -9.82 -30.17
C THR A 385 0.13 -8.89 -29.17
N VAL A 386 0.88 -8.46 -28.16
CA VAL A 386 0.40 -7.53 -27.12
C VAL A 386 1.13 -6.21 -27.29
N THR A 387 0.38 -5.12 -27.43
CA THR A 387 0.92 -3.75 -27.50
C THR A 387 0.43 -2.90 -26.34
N ASP A 388 1.19 -1.87 -25.97
CA ASP A 388 0.71 -0.81 -25.07
C ASP A 388 -0.22 0.18 -25.79
N SER A 389 -0.70 1.19 -25.05
CA SER A 389 -1.56 2.28 -25.55
C SER A 389 -0.92 3.15 -26.64
N GLN A 390 0.41 3.06 -26.81
CA GLN A 390 1.17 3.76 -27.85
C GLN A 390 1.48 2.84 -29.05
N GLY A 391 0.99 1.60 -29.06
CA GLY A 391 1.21 0.62 -30.12
C GLY A 391 2.59 -0.06 -30.06
N ARG A 392 3.35 0.09 -28.98
CA ARG A 392 4.66 -0.56 -28.82
C ARG A 392 4.46 -2.00 -28.35
N THR A 393 5.13 -2.95 -29.02
CA THR A 393 5.05 -4.37 -28.67
C THR A 393 5.68 -4.65 -27.31
N LEU A 394 4.93 -5.29 -26.42
CA LEU A 394 5.44 -5.77 -25.14
C LEU A 394 6.28 -7.03 -25.37
N THR A 395 7.40 -7.17 -24.66
CA THR A 395 8.25 -8.36 -24.72
C THR A 395 8.61 -8.84 -23.32
N SER A 396 8.92 -10.13 -23.17
CA SER A 396 9.42 -10.70 -21.92
C SER A 396 10.91 -10.42 -21.69
N ALA A 397 11.54 -9.62 -22.56
CA ALA A 397 12.94 -9.28 -22.42
C ALA A 397 13.16 -8.46 -21.15
N SER A 398 14.11 -8.89 -20.32
CA SER A 398 14.54 -8.11 -19.18
C SER A 398 15.12 -6.78 -19.65
N LEU A 399 14.53 -5.66 -19.21
CA LEU A 399 15.13 -4.34 -19.38
C LEU A 399 16.35 -4.14 -18.47
N ALA A 400 16.52 -4.99 -17.45
CA ALA A 400 17.66 -4.93 -16.55
C ALA A 400 18.92 -5.33 -17.31
N ARG A 401 19.86 -4.39 -17.41
CA ARG A 401 21.21 -4.60 -17.94
C ARG A 401 22.18 -4.71 -16.75
N PRO A 402 23.12 -5.67 -16.75
CA PRO A 402 24.19 -5.64 -15.77
C PRO A 402 24.94 -4.29 -15.85
N PRO A 403 25.35 -3.69 -14.72
CA PRO A 403 26.10 -2.45 -14.75
C PRO A 403 27.47 -2.70 -15.39
N THR A 404 27.64 -2.30 -16.65
CA THR A 404 28.90 -2.43 -17.39
C THR A 404 29.67 -1.12 -17.50
N GLY A 405 29.15 -0.03 -16.94
CA GLY A 405 29.79 1.28 -16.94
C GLY A 405 30.82 1.43 -15.81
N PRO A 406 31.82 2.31 -15.97
CA PRO A 406 32.71 2.67 -14.85
C PRO A 406 31.92 3.38 -13.74
N PRO A 407 32.41 3.38 -12.49
CA PRO A 407 31.85 4.20 -11.41
C PRO A 407 31.73 5.67 -11.83
N PRO A 408 30.77 6.42 -11.25
CA PRO A 408 30.58 7.82 -11.62
C PRO A 408 31.85 8.63 -11.32
N HIS A 409 32.29 9.43 -12.29
CA HIS A 409 33.47 10.28 -12.14
C HIS A 409 33.07 11.60 -11.45
N VAL A 410 33.10 11.61 -10.13
CA VAL A 410 32.74 12.76 -9.28
C VAL A 410 33.90 13.16 -8.37
N ALA A 411 33.89 14.41 -7.91
CA ALA A 411 34.91 14.91 -6.98
C ALA A 411 34.81 14.22 -5.61
N PRO A 412 35.92 14.04 -4.88
CA PRO A 412 35.88 13.50 -3.52
C PRO A 412 35.01 14.36 -2.59
N CYS A 413 34.09 13.71 -1.89
CA CYS A 413 33.23 14.34 -0.88
C CYS A 413 33.91 14.28 0.48
N ARG A 414 34.55 15.38 0.89
CA ARG A 414 35.23 15.48 2.19
C ARG A 414 34.28 15.43 3.40
N GLY A 415 32.98 15.62 3.16
CA GLY A 415 31.97 15.75 4.21
C GLY A 415 32.00 17.12 4.88
N PRO A 416 31.02 17.40 5.75
CA PRO A 416 30.97 18.65 6.51
C PRO A 416 32.16 18.75 7.47
N SER A 417 32.67 19.96 7.69
CA SER A 417 33.79 20.20 8.62
C SER A 417 33.45 19.79 10.06
N GLY A 418 32.16 19.81 10.42
CA GLY A 418 31.69 19.41 11.74
C GLY A 418 32.00 20.43 12.84
N GLU A 419 32.41 21.63 12.46
CA GLU A 419 32.67 22.72 13.40
C GLU A 419 31.43 23.05 14.23
N LYS A 420 31.63 23.50 15.47
CA LYS A 420 30.53 23.79 16.38
C LYS A 420 29.73 24.99 15.87
N ALA A 421 28.52 24.75 15.38
CA ALA A 421 27.57 25.80 15.04
C ALA A 421 27.24 26.68 16.27
N HIS A 422 27.53 27.97 16.16
CA HIS A 422 27.17 28.98 17.16
C HIS A 422 25.73 29.45 16.92
N TRP A 423 24.76 28.70 17.45
CA TRP A 423 23.33 28.95 17.20
C TRP A 423 22.83 30.35 17.55
N TRP A 424 23.51 31.09 18.43
CA TRP A 424 23.18 32.47 18.75
C TRP A 424 23.36 33.43 17.55
N TRP A 425 24.26 33.09 16.62
CA TRP A 425 24.57 33.88 15.42
C TRP A 425 23.99 33.25 14.15
N TYR A 426 23.20 32.19 14.27
CA TYR A 426 22.51 31.57 13.15
C TYR A 426 21.24 32.36 12.85
N THR A 427 21.09 32.84 11.62
CA THR A 427 19.85 33.46 11.13
C THR A 427 19.01 32.38 10.47
N PRO A 428 17.85 31.98 11.05
CA PRO A 428 16.97 31.00 10.45
C PRO A 428 16.42 31.49 9.11
N PHE A 429 16.11 30.55 8.21
CA PHE A 429 15.39 30.88 6.99
C PHE A 429 13.98 31.39 7.32
N GLU A 430 13.59 32.51 6.73
CA GLU A 430 12.24 33.08 6.87
C GLU A 430 11.48 32.94 5.54
N PRO A 431 10.43 32.09 5.48
CA PRO A 431 9.67 31.89 4.25
C PRO A 431 8.90 33.16 3.87
N LYS A 432 8.92 33.51 2.58
CA LYS A 432 8.10 34.61 2.04
C LYS A 432 6.63 34.17 1.97
N ALA A 433 5.71 35.03 2.40
CA ALA A 433 4.28 34.75 2.28
C ALA A 433 3.89 34.57 0.79
N PRO A 434 2.98 33.63 0.46
CA PRO A 434 2.47 33.50 -0.90
C PRO A 434 1.81 34.81 -1.34
N PRO A 435 1.92 35.19 -2.63
CA PRO A 435 1.25 36.37 -3.14
C PRO A 435 -0.25 36.25 -2.88
N ALA A 436 -0.88 37.32 -2.38
CA ALA A 436 -2.31 37.36 -2.17
C ALA A 436 -3.00 37.02 -3.50
N ALA A 437 -3.88 36.01 -3.49
CA ALA A 437 -4.72 35.73 -4.64
C ALA A 437 -5.59 36.96 -4.90
N ASP A 438 -5.41 37.59 -6.06
CA ASP A 438 -6.33 38.61 -6.55
C ASP A 438 -7.70 37.93 -6.75
N ASN A 439 -8.68 38.35 -5.95
CA ASN A 439 -10.07 37.87 -5.96
C ASN A 439 -10.79 38.19 -7.27
#